data_AF-A0A520C8S0-F1
#
_entry.id   AF-A0A520C8S0-F1
#
_cell.length_a   1.000
_cell.length_b   1.000
_cell.length_c   1.000
_cell.angle_alpha   90.00
_cell.angle_beta   90.00
_cell.angle_gamma   90.00
#
_symmetry.space_group_name_H-M   'P 1'
#
loop_
_entity.id
_entity.type
_entity.pdbx_description
1 polymer ?
#
loop_
_entity_poly.entity_id
_entity_poly.type
_entity_poly.pdbx_seq_one_letter_code
_entity_poly.pdbx_strand_id
1 'polypeptide(L)'
;MSSTPHTWQFFRAGGVDQVVIRTGEDIARIGQLDQKLWVALACPTRGIEFDPRTLDLIDTDRDGRIRPPELIAACEWACAHLK
;
A
#
# COMPACT_ATOMS: atom_id res chain seq x y z
N MET A 1 25.25 -5.59 4.20
CA MET A 1 24.47 -6.75 4.68
C MET A 1 23.47 -7.06 3.60
N SER A 2 23.55 -8.22 2.94
CA SER A 2 22.56 -8.60 1.93
C SER A 2 21.25 -8.92 2.65
N SER A 3 20.27 -8.01 2.58
CA SER A 3 18.92 -8.31 3.03
C SER A 3 18.37 -9.41 2.13
N THR A 4 17.80 -10.46 2.74
CA THR A 4 17.05 -11.46 1.98
C THR A 4 15.93 -10.72 1.23
N PRO A 5 15.75 -10.95 -0.09
CA PRO A 5 14.65 -10.36 -0.84
C PRO A 5 13.31 -10.75 -0.19
N HIS A 6 12.41 -9.78 -0.03
CA HIS A 6 11.06 -10.08 0.49
C HIS A 6 10.33 -10.97 -0.52
N THR A 7 9.73 -12.07 -0.04
CA THR A 7 9.02 -13.01 -0.91
C THR A 7 7.53 -12.67 -0.93
N TRP A 8 7.10 -12.01 -2.00
CA TRP A 8 5.70 -11.68 -2.22
C TRP A 8 4.89 -12.93 -2.59
N GLN A 9 3.71 -13.05 -1.99
CA GLN A 9 2.72 -14.05 -2.37
C GLN A 9 1.72 -13.44 -3.35
N PHE A 10 1.21 -14.26 -4.26
CA PHE A 10 0.27 -13.83 -5.28
C PHE A 10 -0.94 -14.76 -5.32
N PHE A 11 -2.07 -14.20 -5.73
CA PHE A 11 -3.25 -14.97 -6.09
C PHE A 11 -3.81 -14.44 -7.40
N ARG A 12 -4.53 -15.30 -8.13
CA ARG A 12 -5.13 -14.92 -9.40
C ARG A 12 -6.59 -14.52 -9.20
N ALA A 13 -6.93 -13.32 -9.64
CA ALA A 13 -8.31 -12.82 -9.63
C ALA A 13 -8.52 -11.87 -10.82
N GLY A 14 -9.69 -11.95 -11.46
CA GLY A 14 -10.01 -11.06 -12.59
C GLY A 14 -9.06 -11.17 -13.78
N GLY A 15 -8.39 -12.31 -13.97
CA GLY A 15 -7.43 -12.54 -15.05
C GLY A 15 -6.02 -11.97 -14.81
N VAL A 16 -5.75 -11.40 -13.63
CA VAL A 16 -4.44 -10.84 -13.26
C VAL A 16 -3.92 -11.47 -11.97
N ASP A 17 -2.59 -11.44 -11.79
CA ASP A 17 -1.95 -11.83 -10.54
C ASP A 17 -1.92 -10.62 -9.60
N GLN A 18 -2.54 -10.76 -8.44
CA GLN A 18 -2.60 -9.72 -7.41
C GLN A 18 -1.72 -10.10 -6.23
N VAL A 19 -1.05 -9.10 -5.67
CA VAL A 19 -0.23 -9.29 -4.47
C VAL A 19 -1.13 -9.60 -3.27
N VAL A 20 -0.69 -10.53 -2.44
CA VAL A 20 -1.31 -10.84 -1.17
C VAL A 20 -0.59 -10.07 -0.07
N ILE A 21 -1.31 -9.24 0.68
CA ILE A 21 -0.82 -8.59 1.90
C ILE A 21 -1.42 -9.32 3.10
N ARG A 22 -0.60 -9.99 3.91
CA ARG A 22 -1.06 -10.81 5.05
C ARG A 22 -0.36 -10.50 6.35
N THR A 23 0.84 -9.93 6.30
CA THR A 23 1.72 -9.77 7.45
C THR A 23 2.18 -8.33 7.60
N GLY A 24 2.68 -7.99 8.79
CA GLY A 24 3.33 -6.69 9.00
C GLY A 24 4.60 -6.50 8.17
N GLU A 25 5.31 -7.59 7.82
CA GLU A 25 6.49 -7.50 6.95
C GLU A 25 6.10 -7.08 5.52
N ASP A 26 4.95 -7.55 5.02
CA ASP A 26 4.43 -7.10 3.71
C ASP A 26 4.20 -5.58 3.69
N ILE A 27 3.66 -5.03 4.78
CA ILE A 27 3.44 -3.58 4.93
C ILE A 27 4.79 -2.86 5.02
N ALA A 28 5.72 -3.35 5.83
CA ALA A 28 7.05 -2.74 6.01
C ALA A 28 7.90 -2.75 4.73
N ARG A 29 7.62 -3.68 3.81
CA ARG A 29 8.34 -3.84 2.54
C ARG A 29 7.56 -3.28 1.35
N ILE A 30 6.40 -2.64 1.55
CA ILE A 30 5.50 -2.23 0.46
C ILE A 30 6.15 -1.31 -0.57
N GLY A 31 7.11 -0.46 -0.15
CA GLY A 31 7.89 0.39 -1.04
C GLY A 31 8.84 -0.36 -1.99
N GLN A 32 9.08 -1.65 -1.75
CA GLN A 32 9.91 -2.53 -2.60
C GLN A 32 9.07 -3.29 -3.65
N LEU A 33 7.74 -3.18 -3.60
CA LEU A 33 6.84 -3.84 -4.55
C LEU A 33 6.96 -3.18 -5.93
N ASP A 34 7.13 -3.98 -6.98
CA ASP A 34 7.15 -3.47 -8.36
C ASP A 34 5.84 -2.71 -8.65
N GLN A 35 5.97 -1.46 -9.11
CA GLN A 35 4.84 -0.60 -9.38
C GLN A 35 3.85 -1.18 -10.38
N LYS A 36 4.28 -2.10 -11.27
CA LYS A 36 3.41 -2.78 -12.24
C LYS A 36 2.38 -3.71 -11.60
N LEU A 37 2.60 -4.11 -10.35
CA LEU A 37 1.71 -4.99 -9.59
C LEU A 37 0.60 -4.22 -8.85
N TRP A 38 0.63 -2.88 -8.90
CA TRP A 38 -0.40 -2.05 -8.27
C TRP A 38 -1.64 -1.99 -9.14
N VAL A 39 -2.76 -2.47 -8.60
CA VAL A 39 -4.04 -2.55 -9.32
C VAL A 39 -4.65 -1.16 -9.55
N ALA A 40 -4.49 -0.24 -8.59
CA ALA A 40 -5.00 1.12 -8.68
C ALA A 40 -3.84 2.12 -8.65
N LEU A 41 -3.80 3.00 -9.66
CA LEU A 41 -2.87 4.14 -9.69
C LEU A 41 -3.37 5.32 -8.86
N ALA A 42 -4.65 5.32 -8.50
CA ALA A 42 -5.29 6.33 -7.67
C ALA A 42 -6.56 5.75 -7.03
N CYS A 43 -6.58 5.62 -5.71
CA CYS A 43 -7.71 5.12 -4.92
C CYS A 43 -8.55 6.29 -4.39
N PRO A 44 -9.88 6.33 -4.56
CA PRO A 44 -10.69 7.44 -4.04
C PRO A 44 -10.67 7.47 -2.50
N THR A 45 -10.62 8.67 -1.92
CA THR A 45 -10.65 8.84 -0.46
C THR A 45 -12.07 8.78 0.14
N ARG A 46 -13.09 8.59 -0.70
CA ARG A 46 -14.52 8.61 -0.33
C ARG A 46 -15.28 7.52 -1.09
N GLY A 47 -16.41 7.08 -0.54
CA GLY A 47 -17.26 6.06 -1.18
C GLY A 47 -16.69 4.64 -1.11
N ILE A 48 -15.72 4.41 -0.22
CA ILE A 48 -15.16 3.09 0.10
C ILE A 48 -15.43 2.77 1.58
N GLU A 49 -15.43 1.49 1.92
CA GLU A 49 -15.64 1.01 3.29
C GLU A 49 -14.36 1.18 4.14
N PHE A 50 -13.96 2.43 4.37
CA PHE A 50 -12.81 2.80 5.19
C PHE A 50 -13.04 4.16 5.85
N ASP A 51 -12.41 4.40 7.00
CA ASP A 51 -12.55 5.65 7.74
C ASP A 51 -12.05 6.86 6.92
N PRO A 52 -12.91 7.83 6.58
CA PRO A 52 -12.51 8.95 5.72
C PRO A 52 -11.45 9.86 6.35
N ARG A 53 -11.44 9.98 7.68
CA ARG A 53 -10.47 10.84 8.37
C ARG A 53 -9.05 10.28 8.26
N THR A 54 -8.91 8.97 8.33
CA THR A 54 -7.64 8.30 8.10
C THR A 54 -7.18 8.48 6.65
N LEU A 55 -8.08 8.40 5.67
CA LEU A 55 -7.74 8.65 4.27
C LEU A 55 -7.31 10.11 4.03
N ASP A 56 -7.90 11.07 4.75
CA ASP A 56 -7.50 12.49 4.70
C ASP A 56 -6.08 12.74 5.26
N LEU A 57 -5.57 11.84 6.11
CA LEU A 57 -4.18 11.90 6.57
C LEU A 57 -3.19 11.34 5.54
N ILE A 58 -3.65 10.46 4.66
CA ILE A 58 -2.84 9.81 3.62
C ILE A 58 -2.84 10.67 2.34
N ASP A 59 -3.96 11.31 2.00
CA ASP A 59 -4.11 12.24 0.86
C ASP A 59 -3.40 13.57 1.15
N THR A 60 -2.10 13.59 0.87
CA THR A 60 -1.19 14.69 1.23
C THR A 60 -1.37 15.92 0.35
N ASP A 61 -1.80 15.74 -0.91
CA ASP A 61 -2.06 16.84 -1.84
C ASP A 61 -3.53 17.30 -1.85
N ARG A 62 -4.42 16.54 -1.19
CA ARG A 62 -5.85 16.82 -1.01
C ARG A 62 -6.62 16.82 -2.32
N ASP A 63 -6.21 16.01 -3.30
CA ASP A 63 -6.92 15.85 -4.58
C ASP A 63 -8.09 14.84 -4.50
N GLY A 64 -8.29 14.19 -3.34
CA GLY A 64 -9.31 13.18 -3.10
C GLY A 64 -8.92 11.80 -3.60
N ARG A 65 -7.65 11.57 -3.94
CA ARG A 65 -7.14 10.29 -4.42
C ARG A 65 -5.77 9.95 -3.82
N ILE A 66 -5.70 8.76 -3.23
CA ILE A 66 -4.45 8.21 -2.72
C ILE A 66 -3.68 7.54 -3.85
N ARG A 67 -2.42 7.94 -4.04
CA ARG A 67 -1.49 7.35 -5.02
C ARG A 67 -0.45 6.46 -4.32
N PRO A 68 0.26 5.59 -5.07
CA PRO A 68 1.26 4.70 -4.48
C PRO A 68 2.30 5.40 -3.58
N PRO A 69 2.88 6.56 -3.95
CA PRO A 69 3.86 7.23 -3.10
C PRO A 69 3.30 7.62 -1.72
N GLU A 70 2.04 8.05 -1.67
CA GLU A 70 1.38 8.46 -0.43
C GLU A 70 1.05 7.25 0.45
N LEU A 71 0.58 6.16 -0.16
CA LEU A 71 0.33 4.92 0.57
C LEU A 71 1.64 4.35 1.13
N ILE A 72 2.71 4.35 0.34
CA ILE A 72 4.04 3.91 0.77
C ILE A 72 4.51 4.74 1.97
N ALA A 73 4.42 6.08 1.87
CA ALA A 73 4.82 6.98 2.96
C ALA A 73 3.99 6.73 4.23
N ALA A 74 2.68 6.49 4.11
CA ALA A 74 1.83 6.16 5.24
C ALA A 74 2.21 4.83 5.90
N CYS A 75 2.54 3.80 5.11
CA CYS A 75 3.01 2.51 5.61
C CYS A 75 4.37 2.64 6.31
N GLU A 76 5.33 3.36 5.72
CA GLU A 76 6.64 3.61 6.31
C GLU A 76 6.51 4.36 7.63
N TRP A 77 5.68 5.40 7.68
CA TRP A 77 5.39 6.13 8.91
C TRP A 77 4.79 5.21 9.98
N ALA A 78 3.79 4.40 9.63
CA ALA A 78 3.17 3.48 10.57
C ALA A 78 4.19 2.49 11.13
N CYS A 79 4.98 1.85 10.27
CA CYS A 79 6.01 0.90 10.68
C CYS A 79 7.08 1.51 11.60
N ALA A 80 7.44 2.79 11.39
CA ALA A 80 8.40 3.49 12.25
C ALA A 80 7.89 3.76 13.68
N HIS A 81 6.58 3.68 13.91
CA HIS A 81 5.94 4.00 15.20
C HIS A 81 5.38 2.77 15.93
N LEU A 82 5.57 1.57 15.39
CA LEU A 82 5.22 0.31 16.06
C LEU A 82 6.32 -0.08 17.07
N LYS A 83 5.92 -0.69 18.20
CA LYS A 83 6.80 -1.17 19.26
C LYS A 83 7.02 -2.67 19.19
#